data_AF-A0A2Z6RA34-F1
#
_entry.id   AF-A0A2Z6RA34-F1
#
_cell.length_a   1.000
_cell.length_b   1.000
_cell.length_c   1.000
_cell.angle_alpha   90.00
_cell.angle_beta   90.00
_cell.angle_gamma   90.00
#
_symmetry.space_group_name_H-M   'P 1'
#
loop_
_entity.id
_entity.type
_entity.pdbx_description
1 polymer ?
#
loop_
_entity_poly.entity_id
_entity_poly.type
_entity_poly.pdbx_seq_one_letter_code
_entity_poly.pdbx_strand_id
1 'polypeptide(L)'
;MSDTGKRKTAIKAVQDNNYETASDDLYSFHRKVARENGIQLSGWSMLGNYMYKKRIDPLCPHTFYLSKKYFQPVKDLTTITDHFPISALRRDRTVVLTWDIETQSQELGEFAEVLNLKQNVFMICMTLHWKDDSKPLKQICLVDIETEPDPH
;
A
#
# COMPACT_ATOMS: atom_id res chain seq x y z
N MET A 1 -2.40 7.13 -15.65
CA MET A 1 -3.86 7.41 -15.77
C MET A 1 -4.57 6.09 -15.97
N SER A 2 -5.40 5.64 -15.01
CA SER A 2 -5.95 4.29 -15.00
C SER A 2 -7.19 4.18 -15.90
N ASP A 3 -7.18 3.17 -16.79
CA ASP A 3 -8.23 2.87 -17.77
C ASP A 3 -9.55 2.34 -17.13
N THR A 4 -9.60 2.30 -15.80
CA THR A 4 -10.69 1.74 -15.00
C THR A 4 -12.02 2.46 -15.20
N GLY A 5 -11.97 3.76 -15.55
CA GLY A 5 -13.17 4.56 -15.87
C GLY A 5 -13.89 4.04 -17.12
N LYS A 6 -13.15 3.62 -18.15
CA LYS A 6 -13.74 3.13 -19.41
C LYS A 6 -14.47 1.80 -19.25
N ARG A 7 -13.94 0.89 -18.41
CA ARG A 7 -14.58 -0.40 -18.11
C ARG A 7 -15.97 -0.22 -17.51
N LYS A 8 -16.11 0.66 -16.51
CA LYS A 8 -17.39 0.87 -15.83
C LYS A 8 -18.42 1.47 -16.78
N THR A 9 -18.02 2.42 -17.62
CA THR A 9 -18.89 3.01 -18.64
C THR A 9 -19.34 1.98 -19.67
N ALA A 10 -18.42 1.11 -20.13
CA ALA A 10 -18.77 0.04 -21.06
C ALA A 10 -19.76 -0.97 -20.46
N ILE A 11 -19.56 -1.41 -19.20
CA ILE A 11 -20.48 -2.33 -18.52
C ILE A 11 -21.87 -1.69 -18.39
N LYS A 12 -21.95 -0.43 -17.97
CA LYS A 12 -23.22 0.31 -17.87
C LYS A 12 -23.92 0.42 -19.23
N ALA A 13 -23.19 0.78 -20.28
CA ALA A 13 -23.78 0.88 -21.62
C ALA A 13 -24.38 -0.46 -22.10
N VAL A 14 -23.75 -1.60 -21.77
CA VAL A 14 -24.29 -2.92 -22.10
C VAL A 14 -25.57 -3.22 -21.29
N GLN A 15 -25.55 -2.92 -19.98
CA GLN A 15 -26.70 -3.09 -19.08
C GLN A 15 -27.88 -2.20 -19.48
N ASP A 16 -27.64 -0.94 -19.85
CA ASP A 16 -28.66 0.02 -20.30
C ASP A 16 -29.36 -0.44 -21.59
N ASN A 17 -28.72 -1.32 -22.36
CA ASN A 17 -29.28 -1.94 -23.57
C ASN A 17 -29.89 -3.33 -23.30
N ASN A 18 -30.16 -3.68 -22.04
CA ASN A 18 -30.74 -4.97 -21.61
C ASN A 18 -29.90 -6.20 -21.99
N TYR A 19 -28.58 -6.04 -22.13
CA TYR A 19 -27.67 -7.14 -22.32
C TYR A 19 -26.99 -7.51 -21.00
N GLU A 20 -26.81 -8.81 -20.77
CA GLU A 20 -26.07 -9.33 -19.63
C GLU A 20 -24.60 -9.54 -20.00
N THR A 21 -23.69 -9.17 -19.10
CA THR A 21 -22.27 -9.53 -19.26
C THR A 21 -21.98 -10.76 -18.44
N ALA A 22 -21.13 -11.65 -18.97
CA ALA A 22 -20.67 -12.82 -18.22
C ALA A 22 -19.94 -12.45 -16.92
N SER A 23 -19.52 -11.19 -16.75
CA SER A 23 -18.91 -10.73 -15.51
C SER A 23 -18.95 -9.20 -15.35
N ASP A 24 -19.85 -8.72 -14.49
CA ASP A 24 -20.34 -7.35 -14.34
C ASP A 24 -19.83 -6.59 -13.09
N ASP A 25 -18.82 -7.12 -12.40
CA ASP A 25 -18.28 -6.50 -11.18
C ASP A 25 -17.82 -5.05 -11.45
N LEU A 26 -18.59 -4.07 -10.95
CA LEU A 26 -18.36 -2.63 -11.10
C LEU A 26 -17.29 -2.08 -10.15
N TYR A 27 -16.77 -2.91 -9.25
CA TYR A 27 -15.79 -2.51 -8.24
C TYR A 27 -14.35 -2.67 -8.79
N SER A 28 -13.43 -3.16 -7.96
CA SER A 28 -12.02 -3.24 -8.29
C SER A 28 -11.75 -4.38 -9.27
N PHE A 29 -11.30 -4.02 -10.48
CA PHE A 29 -10.88 -4.98 -11.51
C PHE A 29 -9.87 -5.99 -10.96
N HIS A 30 -8.90 -5.53 -10.17
CA HIS A 30 -7.86 -6.40 -9.62
C HIS A 30 -8.43 -7.42 -8.62
N ARG A 31 -9.39 -7.03 -7.76
CA ARG A 31 -10.04 -7.96 -6.82
C ARG A 31 -10.84 -9.04 -7.55
N LYS A 32 -11.55 -8.62 -8.60
CA LYS A 32 -12.29 -9.54 -9.48
C LYS A 32 -11.35 -10.55 -10.13
N VAL A 33 -10.32 -10.07 -10.82
CA VAL A 33 -9.31 -10.94 -11.47
C VAL A 33 -8.70 -11.88 -10.45
N ALA A 34 -8.34 -11.39 -9.26
CA ALA A 34 -7.78 -12.23 -8.22
C ALA A 34 -8.74 -13.34 -7.77
N ARG A 35 -10.02 -13.00 -7.50
CA ARG A 35 -11.07 -13.96 -7.11
C ARG A 35 -11.31 -15.02 -8.20
N GLU A 36 -11.56 -14.60 -9.44
CA GLU A 36 -11.80 -15.51 -10.57
C GLU A 36 -10.59 -16.41 -10.85
N ASN A 37 -9.40 -15.94 -10.48
CA ASN A 37 -8.18 -16.70 -10.66
C ASN A 37 -7.71 -17.45 -9.39
N GLY A 38 -8.40 -17.36 -8.27
CA GLY A 38 -7.93 -17.95 -7.01
C GLY A 38 -6.57 -17.40 -6.55
N ILE A 39 -6.22 -16.18 -6.97
CA ILE A 39 -5.03 -15.48 -6.51
C ILE A 39 -5.39 -14.81 -5.18
N GLN A 40 -4.70 -15.18 -4.11
CA GLN A 40 -4.89 -14.51 -2.83
C GLN A 40 -4.36 -13.09 -2.88
N LEU A 41 -5.09 -12.15 -2.28
CA LEU A 41 -4.70 -10.75 -2.19
C LEU A 41 -3.78 -10.47 -0.99
N SER A 42 -3.79 -11.36 0.00
CA SER A 42 -3.00 -11.28 1.21
C SER A 42 -2.58 -12.69 1.63
N GLY A 43 -1.34 -12.85 2.11
CA GLY A 43 -0.79 -14.13 2.54
C GLY A 43 0.45 -14.54 1.73
N TRP A 44 1.08 -15.63 2.16
CA TRP A 44 2.31 -16.14 1.57
C TRP A 44 2.04 -16.98 0.33
N SER A 45 2.74 -16.71 -0.76
CA SER A 45 2.63 -17.47 -2.02
C SER A 45 3.99 -17.97 -2.47
N MET A 46 4.05 -19.17 -3.03
CA MET A 46 5.23 -19.70 -3.69
C MET A 46 5.22 -19.32 -5.16
N LEU A 47 6.37 -18.85 -5.64
CA LEU A 47 6.62 -18.55 -7.05
C LEU A 47 7.44 -19.67 -7.67
N GLY A 48 6.90 -20.34 -8.68
CA GLY A 48 7.64 -21.30 -9.51
C GLY A 48 7.89 -20.78 -10.92
N ASN A 49 8.84 -21.40 -11.63
CA ASN A 49 9.11 -21.19 -13.07
C ASN A 49 8.96 -19.72 -13.53
N TYR A 50 9.67 -18.83 -12.86
CA TYR A 50 9.58 -17.39 -13.09
C TYR A 50 10.81 -16.87 -13.84
N MET A 51 10.60 -15.79 -14.59
CA MET A 51 11.68 -14.94 -15.09
C MET A 51 11.85 -13.76 -14.14
N TYR A 52 13.06 -13.59 -13.61
CA TYR A 52 13.40 -12.48 -12.74
C TYR A 52 14.00 -11.32 -13.54
N LYS A 53 13.57 -10.10 -13.23
CA LYS A 53 14.21 -8.86 -13.70
C LYS A 53 14.41 -7.91 -12.53
N LYS A 54 15.65 -7.49 -12.31
CA LYS A 54 15.96 -6.35 -11.46
C LYS A 54 15.55 -5.08 -12.19
N ARG A 55 14.77 -4.22 -11.53
CA ARG A 55 14.39 -2.90 -12.07
C ARG A 55 15.30 -1.82 -11.52
N ILE A 56 15.32 -0.69 -12.23
CA ILE A 56 15.97 0.54 -11.79
C ILE A 56 15.05 1.31 -10.83
N ASP A 57 13.74 1.05 -10.86
CA ASP A 57 12.75 1.69 -10.00
C ASP A 57 13.03 1.39 -8.51
N PRO A 58 13.33 2.40 -7.68
CA PRO A 58 13.64 2.20 -6.27
C PRO A 58 12.43 1.71 -5.45
N LEU A 59 11.20 1.94 -5.91
CA LEU A 59 9.97 1.50 -5.22
C LEU A 59 9.60 0.06 -5.58
N CYS A 60 10.07 -0.45 -6.71
CA CYS A 60 9.84 -1.82 -7.16
C CYS A 60 11.12 -2.43 -7.74
N PRO A 61 12.16 -2.67 -6.90
CA PRO A 61 13.47 -3.09 -7.37
C PRO A 61 13.48 -4.50 -7.98
N HIS A 62 12.48 -5.32 -7.66
CA HIS A 62 12.39 -6.71 -8.09
C HIS A 62 11.07 -6.97 -8.82
N THR A 63 11.14 -7.61 -9.98
CA THR A 63 9.95 -8.07 -10.70
C THR A 63 10.11 -9.50 -11.16
N PHE A 64 9.06 -10.28 -10.96
CA PHE A 64 8.97 -11.68 -11.34
C PHE A 64 7.84 -11.83 -12.36
N TYR A 65 8.14 -12.46 -13.50
CA TYR A 65 7.17 -12.79 -14.54
C TYR A 65 6.95 -14.30 -14.53
N LEU A 66 5.70 -14.73 -14.42
CA LEU A 66 5.35 -16.15 -14.35
C LEU A 66 3.93 -16.37 -14.87
N SER A 67 3.65 -17.60 -15.30
CA SER A 67 2.28 -18.03 -15.53
C SER A 67 1.56 -18.18 -14.19
N LYS A 68 0.28 -17.81 -14.15
CA LYS A 68 -0.61 -17.96 -12.98
C LYS A 68 -0.50 -19.33 -12.31
N LYS A 69 -0.39 -20.42 -13.10
CA LYS A 69 -0.33 -21.79 -12.56
C LYS A 69 0.88 -22.04 -11.65
N TYR A 70 1.91 -21.19 -11.72
CA TYR A 70 3.08 -21.25 -10.85
C TYR A 70 3.05 -20.26 -9.69
N PHE A 71 1.96 -19.51 -9.53
CA PHE A 71 1.70 -18.68 -8.35
C PHE A 71 0.71 -19.44 -7.45
N GLN A 72 1.22 -20.03 -6.36
CA GLN A 72 0.42 -20.92 -5.51
C GLN A 72 0.38 -20.42 -4.07
N PRO A 73 -0.80 -20.29 -3.44
CA PRO A 73 -0.90 -19.88 -2.04
C PRO A 73 -0.33 -20.95 -1.12
N VAL A 74 0.43 -20.54 -0.10
CA VAL A 74 0.92 -21.42 0.96
C VAL A 74 -0.19 -21.56 1.99
N LYS A 75 -0.81 -22.74 2.05
CA LYS A 75 -1.91 -23.03 3.00
C LYS A 75 -1.40 -23.31 4.42
N ASP A 76 -0.22 -23.91 4.51
CA ASP A 76 0.41 -24.29 5.77
C ASP A 76 1.88 -23.91 5.74
N LEU A 77 2.28 -22.98 6.61
CA LEU A 77 3.66 -22.49 6.69
C LEU A 77 4.64 -23.56 7.18
N THR A 78 4.17 -24.62 7.83
CA THR A 78 5.03 -25.74 8.25
C THR A 78 5.61 -26.50 7.05
N THR A 79 4.98 -26.39 5.87
CA THR A 79 5.41 -27.07 4.64
C THR A 79 6.64 -26.45 3.99
N ILE A 80 7.09 -25.28 4.45
CA ILE A 80 8.21 -24.52 3.85
C ILE A 80 9.31 -24.19 4.86
N THR A 81 9.32 -24.89 6.00
CA THR A 81 10.24 -24.60 7.12
C THR A 81 11.67 -25.07 6.88
N ASP A 82 11.82 -26.02 5.97
CA ASP A 82 13.10 -26.48 5.44
C ASP A 82 13.83 -25.39 4.64
N HIS A 83 13.08 -24.47 4.04
CA HIS A 83 13.62 -23.36 3.26
C HIS A 83 13.70 -22.04 4.05
N PHE A 84 12.75 -21.77 4.94
CA PHE A 84 12.67 -20.52 5.69
C PHE A 84 12.29 -20.75 7.16
N PRO A 85 12.92 -20.06 8.11
CA PRO A 85 12.51 -20.15 9.50
C PRO A 85 11.09 -19.59 9.66
N ILE A 86 10.20 -20.32 10.37
CA ILE A 86 8.81 -19.90 10.64
C ILE A 86 8.78 -18.48 11.21
N SER A 87 9.75 -18.12 12.07
CA SER A 87 9.85 -16.78 12.65
C SER A 87 9.92 -15.66 11.60
N ALA A 88 10.54 -15.89 10.44
CA ALA A 88 10.59 -14.93 9.35
C ALA A 88 9.28 -14.81 8.57
N LEU A 89 8.42 -15.84 8.63
CA LEU A 89 7.13 -15.90 7.94
C LEU A 89 5.94 -15.53 8.85
N ARG A 90 6.13 -15.50 10.17
CA ARG A 90 5.08 -15.15 11.13
C ARG A 90 4.63 -13.70 11.02
N ARG A 91 5.49 -12.81 10.54
CA ARG A 91 5.23 -11.37 10.47
C ARG A 91 5.61 -10.86 9.09
N ASP A 92 4.68 -10.18 8.44
CA ASP A 92 5.00 -9.37 7.28
C ASP A 92 5.92 -8.23 7.74
N ARG A 93 7.02 -8.00 7.02
CA ARG A 93 7.90 -6.85 7.27
C ARG A 93 7.29 -5.59 6.66
N THR A 94 6.10 -5.24 7.12
CA THR A 94 5.42 -4.00 6.74
C THR A 94 5.94 -2.86 7.61
N VAL A 95 6.46 -1.81 6.98
CA VAL A 95 6.76 -0.54 7.64
C VAL A 95 5.51 0.33 7.61
N VAL A 96 5.12 0.85 8.78
CA VAL A 96 4.00 1.77 8.96
C VAL A 96 4.57 3.16 9.24
N LEU A 97 4.13 4.16 8.49
CA LEU A 97 4.38 5.57 8.74
C LEU A 97 3.11 6.20 9.29
N THR A 98 3.18 6.74 10.51
CA THR A 98 2.12 7.60 11.06
C THR A 98 2.67 9.02 11.15
N TRP A 99 1.82 10.01 10.87
CA TRP A 99 2.22 11.40 10.84
C TRP A 99 1.09 12.31 11.31
N ASP A 100 1.46 13.48 11.82
CA ASP A 100 0.56 14.55 12.24
C ASP A 100 1.19 15.90 11.93
N ILE A 101 0.38 16.96 11.84
CA ILE A 101 0.84 18.32 11.50
C ILE A 101 0.32 19.35 12.48
N GLU A 102 1.13 20.38 12.71
CA GLU A 102 0.71 21.56 13.46
C GLU A 102 0.68 22.77 12.54
N THR A 103 -0.35 23.59 12.71
CA THR A 103 -0.60 24.78 11.90
C THR A 103 -0.85 25.98 12.78
N GLN A 104 -0.47 27.16 12.31
CA GLN A 104 -0.74 28.42 12.99
C GLN A 104 -1.83 29.20 12.25
N SER A 105 -2.92 29.51 12.95
CA SER A 105 -3.92 30.49 12.50
C SER A 105 -3.58 31.90 13.01
N GLN A 106 -4.20 32.93 12.43
CA GLN A 106 -3.92 34.33 12.80
C GLN A 106 -4.62 34.75 14.09
N GLU A 107 -5.79 34.17 14.35
CA GLU A 107 -6.64 34.51 15.48
C GLU A 107 -6.89 33.28 16.33
N LEU A 108 -6.91 33.48 17.65
CA LEU A 108 -7.19 32.41 18.60
C LEU A 108 -8.62 31.91 18.42
N GLY A 109 -8.78 30.61 18.15
CA GLY A 109 -10.07 29.96 17.93
C GLY A 109 -10.47 29.82 16.47
N GLU A 110 -9.71 30.39 15.54
CA GLU A 110 -9.90 30.20 14.10
C GLU A 110 -9.08 29.02 13.58
N PHE A 111 -9.60 28.33 12.57
CA PHE A 111 -8.88 27.27 11.87
C PHE A 111 -7.86 27.84 10.88
N ALA A 112 -6.77 27.12 10.66
CA ALA A 112 -5.84 27.43 9.57
C ALA A 112 -6.47 27.07 8.21
N GLU A 113 -6.36 27.99 7.25
CA GLU A 113 -6.82 27.90 5.88
C GLU A 113 -5.65 27.64 4.93
N VAL A 114 -5.75 26.59 4.12
CA VAL A 114 -4.69 26.14 3.20
C VAL A 114 -4.27 27.21 2.18
N LEU A 115 -5.18 28.12 1.79
CA LEU A 115 -4.90 29.15 0.79
C LEU A 115 -4.41 30.47 1.39
N ASN A 116 -4.42 30.61 2.72
CA ASN A 116 -3.98 31.81 3.39
C ASN A 116 -2.46 31.79 3.57
N LEU A 117 -1.72 32.48 2.70
CA LEU A 117 -0.25 32.51 2.68
C LEU A 117 0.41 33.07 3.95
N LYS A 118 -0.37 33.70 4.84
CA LYS A 118 0.09 34.20 6.13
C LYS A 118 0.02 33.14 7.24
N GLN A 119 -0.54 31.97 6.95
CA GLN A 119 -0.63 30.83 7.85
C GLN A 119 0.29 29.72 7.32
N ASN A 120 0.93 29.00 8.21
CA ASN A 120 1.93 27.99 7.90
C ASN A 120 1.67 26.69 8.66
N VAL A 121 2.07 25.58 8.03
CA VAL A 121 2.39 24.35 8.73
C VAL A 121 3.81 24.56 9.27
N PHE A 122 3.94 24.74 10.58
CA PHE A 122 5.24 24.98 11.20
C PHE A 122 5.88 23.70 11.75
N MET A 123 5.09 22.62 11.87
CA MET A 123 5.58 21.32 12.35
C MET A 123 4.92 20.15 11.63
N ILE A 124 5.71 19.13 11.30
CA ILE A 124 5.25 17.81 10.87
C ILE A 124 5.96 16.75 11.71
N CYS A 125 5.19 16.03 12.51
CA CYS A 125 5.68 14.93 13.32
C CYS A 125 5.41 13.60 12.60
N MET A 126 6.41 12.73 12.56
CA MET A 126 6.32 11.42 11.90
C MET A 126 6.96 10.35 12.76
N THR A 127 6.34 9.17 12.80
CA THR A 127 6.95 7.98 13.39
C THR A 127 6.84 6.79 12.43
N LEU A 128 7.95 6.09 12.28
CA LEU A 128 8.05 4.85 11.50
C LEU A 128 8.11 3.67 12.44
N HIS A 129 7.30 2.63 12.19
CA HIS A 129 7.24 1.41 12.99
C HIS A 129 7.25 0.18 12.10
N TRP A 130 7.77 -0.94 12.62
CA TRP A 130 7.32 -2.23 12.09
C TRP A 130 5.88 -2.43 12.56
N LYS A 131 5.00 -2.88 11.67
CA LYS A 131 3.57 -3.08 11.97
C LYS A 131 3.30 -3.83 13.28
N ASP A 132 4.14 -4.83 13.58
CA ASP A 132 3.99 -5.74 14.72
C ASP A 132 5.00 -5.46 15.85
N ASP A 133 5.60 -4.27 15.90
CA ASP A 133 6.54 -3.84 16.93
C ASP A 133 6.03 -2.54 17.57
N SER A 134 6.09 -2.45 18.90
CA SER A 134 5.70 -1.25 19.64
C SER A 134 6.79 -0.19 19.66
N LYS A 135 8.04 -0.55 19.33
CA LYS A 135 9.16 0.38 19.31
C LYS A 135 9.27 1.06 17.94
N PRO A 136 9.29 2.40 17.87
CA PRO A 136 9.54 3.10 16.62
C PRO A 136 10.94 2.80 16.09
N LEU A 137 11.04 2.67 14.77
CA LEU A 137 12.29 2.61 14.03
C LEU A 137 12.94 3.98 13.95
N LYS A 138 12.11 5.01 13.76
CA LYS A 138 12.55 6.39 13.64
C LYS A 138 11.41 7.32 14.05
N GLN A 139 11.76 8.36 14.79
CA GLN A 139 10.90 9.51 15.08
C GLN A 139 11.55 10.71 14.39
N ILE A 140 10.74 11.48 13.67
CA ILE A 140 11.18 12.61 12.88
C ILE A 140 10.22 13.76 13.17
N CYS A 141 10.76 14.89 13.61
CA CYS A 141 10.02 16.15 13.71
C CYS A 141 10.65 17.11 12.69
N LEU A 142 9.86 17.55 11.73
CA LEU A 142 10.25 18.60 10.79
C LEU A 142 9.64 19.91 11.28
N VAL A 143 10.49 20.91 11.50
CA VAL A 143 10.09 22.26 11.90
C VAL A 143 10.59 23.27 10.88
N ASP A 144 9.91 24.41 10.78
CA ASP A 144 10.27 25.49 9.84
C ASP A 144 11.35 26.45 10.39
N ILE A 145 11.80 26.24 11.63
CA ILE A 145 12.88 26.97 12.28
C ILE A 145 14.06 26.04 12.59
N GLU A 146 15.28 26.57 12.54
CA GLU A 146 16.47 25.83 12.94
C GLU A 146 16.39 25.47 14.43
N THR A 147 16.42 24.17 14.73
CA THR A 147 16.25 23.62 16.08
C THR A 147 17.21 22.46 16.27
N GLU A 148 17.81 22.37 17.45
CA GLU A 148 18.64 21.22 17.82
C GLU A 148 17.79 19.94 17.91
N PRO A 149 18.36 18.75 17.66
CA PRO A 149 17.65 17.50 17.87
C PRO A 149 17.16 17.37 19.32
N ASP A 150 15.97 16.78 19.50
CA ASP A 150 15.52 16.37 20.83
C ASP A 150 16.53 15.38 21.43
N PRO A 151 17.06 15.61 22.65
CA PRO A 151 18.03 14.71 23.29
C PRO A 151 17.46 13.34 23.69
N HIS A 152 16.16 13.11 23.53
CA HIS A 152 15.44 11.89 23.89
C HIS A 152 15.26 10.90 22.74
#